data_AF-A0A0K2U7B0-F1
#
_entry.id   AF-A0A0K2U7B0-F1
#
_cell.length_a   1.000
_cell.length_b   1.000
_cell.length_c   1.000
_cell.angle_alpha   90.00
_cell.angle_beta   90.00
_cell.angle_gamma   90.00
#
_symmetry.space_group_name_H-M   'P 1'
#
loop_
_entity.id
_entity.type
_entity.pdbx_description
1 polymer ?
#
loop_
_entity_poly.entity_id
_entity_poly.type
_entity_poly.pdbx_seq_one_letter_code
_entity_poly.pdbx_strand_id
1 'polypeptide(L)'
;MSSIKSSLLILISVNLIQMNNGAVMTKTTAPTAPVTLPVTTSSGGPASGGPVFTKTTKGAVMTKTTGASNIKTTVPLSGSCKTGYGNNCRFPFIYAGKTYTTCTNVDYGNTFWCATSIRSNGQARTFDVCTPSCPHESVVRDPNCATVLGKACIFPFTAFGTTYNSCTKVQNNDIPWCATSVDSNHRFVEYETCNSACSIA
;
A
#
# COMPACT_ATOMS: atom_id res chain seq x y z
N MET A 1 -22.78 51.32 60.26
CA MET A 1 -22.15 52.33 59.38
C MET A 1 -21.25 51.58 58.39
N SER A 2 -21.51 51.84 57.10
CA SER A 2 -20.88 51.50 55.80
C SER A 2 -19.47 50.88 55.76
N SER A 3 -19.03 50.08 54.77
CA SER A 3 -19.31 49.97 53.31
C SER A 3 -18.97 48.53 52.86
N ILE A 4 -19.74 47.78 52.05
CA ILE A 4 -19.99 47.84 50.59
C ILE A 4 -18.73 47.91 49.69
N LYS A 5 -18.43 46.82 48.97
CA LYS A 5 -18.08 46.71 47.53
C LYS A 5 -18.00 45.21 47.17
N SER A 6 -19.04 44.67 46.51
CA SER A 6 -19.20 44.57 45.04
C SER A 6 -18.44 43.37 44.47
N SER A 7 -19.09 42.20 44.34
CA SER A 7 -19.86 41.73 43.16
C SER A 7 -18.97 41.12 42.07
N LEU A 8 -19.06 39.79 41.89
CA LEU A 8 -19.57 39.22 40.64
C LEU A 8 -19.90 37.71 40.81
N LEU A 9 -21.18 37.43 41.02
CA LEU A 9 -21.80 36.14 40.65
C LEU A 9 -22.11 36.21 39.15
N ILE A 10 -21.82 35.15 38.39
CA ILE A 10 -22.58 34.80 37.19
C ILE A 10 -22.89 33.30 37.23
N LEU A 11 -24.14 33.03 37.60
CA LEU A 11 -24.89 31.81 37.26
C LEU A 11 -25.21 31.87 35.77
N ILE A 12 -24.90 30.81 35.00
CA ILE A 12 -25.64 30.52 33.76
C ILE A 12 -26.04 29.05 33.78
N SER A 13 -27.34 28.88 34.00
CA SER A 13 -28.12 27.68 33.82
C SER A 13 -28.29 27.37 32.32
N VAL A 14 -28.41 26.07 32.01
CA VAL A 14 -29.17 25.49 30.89
C VAL A 14 -28.70 25.81 29.47
N ASN A 15 -28.28 24.76 28.75
CA ASN A 15 -28.86 24.44 27.44
C ASN A 15 -28.64 22.95 27.12
N LEU A 16 -29.70 22.16 27.34
CA LEU A 16 -29.95 20.96 26.55
C LEU A 16 -30.25 21.42 25.12
N ILE A 17 -29.48 20.94 24.15
CA ILE A 17 -29.92 20.91 22.76
C ILE A 17 -29.92 19.44 22.34
N GLN A 18 -31.10 18.83 22.48
CA GLN A 18 -31.57 17.75 21.62
C GLN A 18 -32.24 18.40 20.41
N MET A 19 -31.64 18.27 19.24
CA MET A 19 -32.28 18.38 17.92
C MET A 19 -31.63 17.29 17.05
N ASN A 20 -32.23 16.11 16.94
CA ASN A 20 -33.39 15.73 16.13
C ASN A 20 -33.05 15.53 14.64
N ASN A 21 -33.47 14.35 14.17
CA ASN A 21 -33.79 13.98 12.79
C ASN A 21 -32.69 13.88 11.74
N GLY A 22 -32.33 12.63 11.45
CA GLY A 22 -32.80 11.99 10.21
C GLY A 22 -32.26 12.54 8.90
N ALA A 23 -31.16 11.95 8.45
CA ALA A 23 -30.89 11.81 7.02
C ALA A 23 -30.61 10.33 6.73
N VAL A 24 -31.67 9.66 6.27
CA VAL A 24 -31.64 8.35 5.63
C VAL A 24 -30.70 8.46 4.42
N MET A 25 -29.57 7.77 4.46
CA MET A 25 -28.74 7.55 3.27
C MET A 25 -29.52 6.63 2.33
N THR A 26 -30.18 7.22 1.35
CA THR A 26 -30.84 6.52 0.25
C THR A 26 -29.77 5.72 -0.51
N LYS A 27 -29.93 4.40 -0.52
CA LYS A 27 -29.13 3.46 -1.32
C LYS A 27 -29.42 3.75 -2.80
N THR A 28 -28.55 4.53 -3.44
CA THR A 28 -28.58 4.73 -4.89
C THR A 28 -28.26 3.40 -5.58
N THR A 29 -29.29 2.87 -6.22
CA THR A 29 -29.26 1.72 -7.11
C THR A 29 -28.30 1.96 -8.27
N ALA A 30 -27.33 1.05 -8.42
CA ALA A 30 -26.48 1.00 -9.61
C ALA A 30 -27.32 0.63 -10.84
N PRO A 31 -27.08 1.24 -12.02
CA PRO A 31 -27.74 0.85 -13.25
C PRO A 31 -27.25 -0.52 -13.71
N THR A 32 -28.15 -1.49 -13.70
CA THR A 32 -28.07 -2.71 -14.49
C THR A 32 -28.12 -2.35 -15.97
N ALA A 33 -27.06 -2.64 -16.71
CA ALA A 33 -27.11 -2.75 -18.16
C ALA A 33 -26.60 -4.15 -18.56
N PRO A 34 -27.33 -4.86 -19.45
CA PRO A 34 -26.95 -6.18 -19.90
C PRO A 34 -25.95 -6.06 -21.04
N VAL A 35 -24.84 -6.78 -20.95
CA VAL A 35 -23.97 -6.99 -22.10
C VAL A 35 -23.78 -8.48 -22.29
N THR A 36 -24.68 -9.03 -23.09
CA THR A 36 -24.46 -10.22 -23.91
C THR A 36 -23.32 -9.92 -24.88
N LEU A 37 -22.44 -10.90 -25.16
CA LEU A 37 -21.72 -11.13 -26.44
C LEU A 37 -20.73 -12.33 -26.27
N PRO A 38 -20.22 -12.93 -27.36
CA PRO A 38 -20.53 -14.30 -27.71
C PRO A 38 -19.41 -15.32 -27.43
N VAL A 39 -19.82 -16.59 -27.45
CA VAL A 39 -18.98 -17.78 -27.55
C VAL A 39 -18.36 -17.86 -28.95
N THR A 40 -17.03 -17.95 -29.05
CA THR A 40 -16.34 -18.59 -30.17
C THR A 40 -14.98 -19.15 -29.74
N THR A 41 -14.92 -20.49 -29.67
CA THR A 41 -13.89 -21.40 -30.21
C THR A 41 -12.41 -21.01 -30.20
N SER A 42 -11.55 -21.88 -29.63
CA SER A 42 -10.72 -22.81 -30.42
C SER A 42 -9.82 -23.68 -29.54
N SER A 43 -10.08 -24.99 -29.58
CA SER A 43 -9.22 -26.07 -29.12
C SER A 43 -8.41 -26.62 -30.30
N GLY A 44 -7.14 -26.98 -30.08
CA GLY A 44 -6.40 -27.83 -31.01
C GLY A 44 -4.97 -27.38 -31.31
N GLY A 45 -4.03 -27.77 -30.44
CA GLY A 45 -2.66 -28.07 -30.86
C GLY A 45 -2.53 -29.58 -31.12
N PRO A 46 -1.63 -30.02 -32.01
CA PRO A 46 -0.51 -30.81 -31.50
C PRO A 46 0.86 -30.61 -32.20
N ALA A 47 1.87 -30.77 -31.35
CA ALA A 47 3.23 -31.33 -31.49
C ALA A 47 3.87 -31.62 -32.87
N SER A 48 5.13 -31.17 -33.00
CA SER A 48 6.32 -31.88 -33.54
C SER A 48 7.53 -30.95 -33.30
N GLY A 49 8.77 -31.32 -33.00
CA GLY A 49 9.55 -32.53 -32.80
C GLY A 49 10.94 -32.06 -32.30
N GLY A 50 11.78 -32.94 -31.74
CA GLY A 50 13.06 -32.62 -31.07
C GLY A 50 14.18 -32.03 -31.98
N PRO A 51 15.47 -31.98 -31.55
CA PRO A 51 16.15 -33.09 -30.88
C PRO A 51 16.94 -32.75 -29.60
N VAL A 52 17.29 -33.86 -28.96
CA VAL A 52 18.18 -34.09 -27.83
C VAL A 52 19.61 -33.59 -28.09
N PHE A 53 20.23 -32.96 -27.07
CA PHE A 53 21.69 -32.95 -26.92
C PHE A 53 22.06 -33.35 -25.49
N THR A 54 22.75 -34.48 -25.38
CA THR A 54 23.44 -34.95 -24.19
C THR A 54 24.83 -34.32 -24.11
N LYS A 55 25.23 -33.81 -22.94
CA LYS A 55 26.64 -33.90 -22.52
C LYS A 55 26.80 -33.75 -21.01
N THR A 56 27.27 -34.83 -20.41
CA THR A 56 27.76 -34.95 -19.04
C THR A 56 29.20 -34.48 -18.97
N THR A 57 29.55 -33.63 -18.00
CA THR A 57 30.90 -33.59 -17.41
C THR A 57 30.88 -33.03 -15.99
N LYS A 58 31.23 -33.92 -15.05
CA LYS A 58 32.09 -33.83 -13.86
C LYS A 58 32.24 -32.49 -13.12
N GLY A 59 32.16 -32.61 -11.78
CA GLY A 59 32.08 -31.51 -10.83
C GLY A 59 33.31 -30.61 -10.70
N ALA A 60 33.02 -29.43 -10.17
CA ALA A 60 33.93 -28.55 -9.46
C ALA A 60 33.29 -28.18 -8.13
N VAL A 61 34.03 -28.44 -7.05
CA VAL A 61 33.74 -28.01 -5.68
C VAL A 61 34.53 -26.71 -5.43
N MET A 62 34.02 -25.88 -4.53
CA MET A 62 34.59 -24.64 -3.94
C MET A 62 34.32 -23.34 -4.73
N THR A 63 33.50 -22.45 -4.16
CA THR A 63 34.00 -21.31 -3.37
C THR A 63 32.85 -20.63 -2.63
N LYS A 64 33.06 -20.39 -1.33
CA LYS A 64 32.28 -19.54 -0.43
C LYS A 64 32.51 -18.10 -0.84
N THR A 65 31.51 -17.46 -1.44
CA THR A 65 31.58 -16.03 -1.79
C THR A 65 30.79 -15.21 -0.76
N THR A 66 31.57 -14.56 0.09
CA THR A 66 31.23 -13.40 0.92
C THR A 66 30.54 -12.30 0.11
N GLY A 67 29.65 -11.56 0.77
CA GLY A 67 28.71 -10.62 0.18
C GLY A 67 29.27 -9.61 -0.81
N ALA A 68 28.42 -9.31 -1.78
CA ALA A 68 28.33 -8.01 -2.43
C ALA A 68 26.84 -7.69 -2.55
N SER A 69 26.36 -6.83 -1.66
CA SER A 69 25.05 -6.18 -1.74
C SER A 69 24.96 -5.42 -3.07
N ASN A 70 24.33 -6.03 -4.08
CA ASN A 70 23.88 -5.34 -5.27
C ASN A 70 22.40 -5.00 -5.07
N ILE A 71 22.12 -3.98 -4.25
CA ILE A 71 20.85 -3.26 -4.35
C ILE A 71 20.96 -2.41 -5.61
N LYS A 72 20.76 -3.05 -6.77
CA LYS A 72 20.35 -2.36 -7.97
C LYS A 72 18.98 -1.78 -7.63
N THR A 73 18.92 -0.49 -7.32
CA THR A 73 17.68 0.27 -7.26
C THR A 73 17.05 0.21 -8.64
N THR A 74 16.30 -0.87 -8.89
CA THR A 74 15.55 -1.07 -10.11
C THR A 74 14.39 -0.09 -10.08
N VAL A 75 14.60 1.06 -10.73
CA VAL A 75 13.51 1.85 -11.28
C VAL A 75 12.54 0.85 -11.94
N PRO A 76 11.25 0.82 -11.57
CA PRO A 76 10.30 -0.13 -12.13
C PRO A 76 10.28 0.03 -13.64
N LEU A 77 10.54 -1.05 -14.37
CA LEU A 77 10.42 -1.08 -15.83
C LEU A 77 8.99 -0.65 -16.17
N SER A 78 8.86 0.58 -16.65
CA SER A 78 7.59 1.28 -16.90
C SER A 78 6.75 0.66 -18.03
N GLY A 79 7.09 -0.55 -18.49
CA GLY A 79 6.44 -1.25 -19.61
C GLY A 79 5.67 -2.51 -19.25
N SER A 80 5.80 -3.06 -18.03
CA SER A 80 5.11 -4.32 -17.66
C SER A 80 3.86 -4.14 -16.80
N CYS A 81 3.66 -2.96 -16.21
CA CYS A 81 2.55 -2.72 -15.30
C CYS A 81 1.29 -2.28 -16.06
N LYS A 82 0.24 -3.10 -15.95
CA LYS A 82 -1.06 -2.91 -16.60
C LYS A 82 -2.17 -2.79 -15.57
N THR A 83 -3.29 -2.28 -16.02
CA THR A 83 -4.50 -2.16 -15.22
C THR A 83 -5.42 -3.37 -15.42
N GLY A 84 -6.47 -3.49 -14.61
CA GLY A 84 -7.49 -4.53 -14.77
C GLY A 84 -8.15 -4.55 -16.16
N TYR A 85 -8.17 -3.40 -16.84
CA TYR A 85 -8.69 -3.24 -18.20
C TYR A 85 -7.60 -3.28 -19.29
N GLY A 86 -6.36 -3.61 -18.94
CA GLY A 86 -5.24 -3.75 -19.88
C GLY A 86 -4.56 -2.44 -20.29
N ASN A 87 -4.93 -1.30 -19.68
CA ASN A 87 -4.26 -0.03 -19.91
C ASN A 87 -2.85 -0.04 -19.32
N ASN A 88 -1.90 0.60 -19.98
CA ASN A 88 -0.55 0.73 -19.45
C ASN A 88 -0.50 1.85 -18.40
N CYS A 89 0.15 1.57 -17.27
CA CYS A 89 0.48 2.59 -16.30
C CYS A 89 1.57 3.52 -16.85
N ARG A 90 1.37 4.83 -16.67
CA ARG A 90 2.32 5.88 -17.04
C ARG A 90 3.08 6.34 -15.82
N PHE A 91 4.29 5.82 -15.69
CA PHE A 91 5.25 6.24 -14.68
C PHE A 91 6.35 7.13 -15.31
N PRO A 92 6.92 8.07 -14.54
CA PRO A 92 6.40 8.59 -13.28
C PRO A 92 5.14 9.46 -13.49
N PHE A 93 4.29 9.57 -12.47
CA PHE A 93 3.18 10.53 -12.45
C PHE A 93 3.10 11.30 -11.14
N ILE A 94 2.54 12.52 -11.18
CA ILE A 94 2.34 13.37 -10.01
C ILE A 94 0.88 13.30 -9.57
N TYR A 95 0.64 13.01 -8.29
CA TYR A 95 -0.67 13.06 -7.66
C TYR A 95 -0.57 13.61 -6.23
N ALA A 96 -1.49 14.50 -5.84
CA ALA A 96 -1.45 15.19 -4.55
C ALA A 96 -0.07 15.81 -4.21
N GLY A 97 0.65 16.31 -5.22
CA GLY A 97 1.98 16.91 -5.06
C GLY A 97 3.14 15.93 -4.87
N LYS A 98 2.89 14.61 -4.79
CA LYS A 98 3.92 13.56 -4.72
C LYS A 98 4.11 12.91 -6.10
N THR A 99 5.35 12.55 -6.42
CA THR A 99 5.69 11.77 -7.63
C THR A 99 5.66 10.28 -7.30
N TYR A 100 5.00 9.49 -8.14
CA TYR A 100 4.86 8.05 -8.02
C TYR A 100 5.51 7.35 -9.22
N THR A 101 6.37 6.39 -8.93
CA THR A 101 7.02 5.51 -9.92
C THR A 101 6.43 4.10 -9.94
N THR A 102 5.47 3.83 -9.07
CA THR A 102 4.77 2.56 -8.84
C THR A 102 3.31 2.85 -8.55
N CYS A 103 2.46 1.81 -8.52
CA CYS A 103 1.07 1.99 -8.14
C CYS A 103 0.97 2.49 -6.69
N THR A 104 -0.01 3.34 -6.43
CA THR A 104 -0.28 3.92 -5.12
C THR A 104 -1.69 3.57 -4.69
N ASN A 105 -1.95 3.50 -3.40
CA ASN A 105 -3.30 3.34 -2.84
C ASN A 105 -3.82 4.63 -2.19
N VAL A 106 -3.08 5.74 -2.34
CA VAL A 106 -3.50 7.04 -1.80
C VAL A 106 -4.91 7.34 -2.30
N ASP A 107 -5.79 7.71 -1.36
CA ASP A 107 -7.24 7.96 -1.52
C ASP A 107 -8.12 6.74 -1.87
N TYR A 108 -7.57 5.53 -1.98
CA TYR A 108 -8.30 4.31 -2.38
C TYR A 108 -8.13 3.11 -1.44
N GLY A 109 -7.69 3.34 -0.19
CA GLY A 109 -7.64 2.33 0.86
C GLY A 109 -6.67 1.18 0.53
N ASN A 110 -7.18 -0.01 0.23
CA ASN A 110 -6.36 -1.19 -0.13
C ASN A 110 -6.24 -1.40 -1.66
N THR A 111 -6.83 -0.52 -2.47
CA THR A 111 -6.84 -0.65 -3.93
C THR A 111 -5.70 0.16 -4.53
N PHE A 112 -4.77 -0.53 -5.19
CA PHE A 112 -3.66 0.10 -5.88
C PHE A 112 -4.05 0.58 -7.28
N TRP A 113 -3.66 1.80 -7.61
CA TRP A 113 -3.95 2.45 -8.87
C TRP A 113 -2.72 3.17 -9.43
N CYS A 114 -2.74 3.42 -10.74
CA CYS A 114 -1.72 4.20 -11.44
C CYS A 114 -2.37 5.18 -12.40
N ALA A 115 -1.63 6.21 -12.82
CA ALA A 115 -2.07 7.06 -13.92
C ALA A 115 -2.03 6.27 -15.24
N THR A 116 -3.10 6.33 -16.04
CA THR A 116 -3.14 5.84 -17.43
C THR A 116 -2.89 6.95 -18.45
N SER A 117 -3.05 8.21 -18.03
CA SER A 117 -2.61 9.38 -18.80
C SER A 117 -2.09 10.48 -17.85
N ILE A 118 -1.09 11.23 -18.31
CA ILE A 118 -0.52 12.38 -17.59
C ILE A 118 -0.61 13.64 -18.45
N ARG A 119 -0.71 14.81 -17.80
CA ARG A 119 -0.56 16.14 -18.41
C ARG A 119 0.90 16.42 -18.77
N SER A 120 1.16 17.51 -19.48
CA SER A 120 2.52 17.96 -19.83
C SER A 120 3.42 18.22 -18.62
N ASN A 121 2.84 18.62 -17.49
CA ASN A 121 3.54 18.83 -16.22
C ASN A 121 3.69 17.55 -15.38
N GLY A 122 3.37 16.37 -15.92
CA GLY A 122 3.47 15.09 -15.21
C GLY A 122 2.28 14.77 -14.29
N GLN A 123 1.31 15.66 -14.12
CA GLN A 123 0.15 15.41 -13.27
C GLN A 123 -0.75 14.31 -13.85
N ALA A 124 -1.17 13.37 -13.02
CA ALA A 124 -2.15 12.35 -13.39
C ALA A 124 -3.43 13.01 -13.93
N ARG A 125 -3.87 12.55 -15.10
CA ARG A 125 -5.09 13.02 -15.77
C ARG A 125 -6.18 11.96 -15.72
N THR A 126 -5.84 10.71 -16.03
CA THR A 126 -6.71 9.54 -15.86
C THR A 126 -5.96 8.48 -15.10
N PHE A 127 -6.69 7.64 -14.36
CA PHE A 127 -6.16 6.59 -13.52
C PHE A 127 -7.00 5.33 -13.64
N ASP A 128 -6.43 4.21 -13.26
CA ASP A 128 -7.09 2.91 -13.30
C ASP A 128 -6.41 1.95 -12.30
N VAL A 129 -7.13 0.90 -11.92
CA VAL A 129 -6.71 -0.06 -10.90
C VAL A 129 -5.62 -0.97 -11.46
N CYS A 130 -4.50 -1.05 -10.76
CA CYS A 130 -3.37 -1.89 -11.15
C CYS A 130 -3.70 -3.38 -11.01
N THR A 131 -3.11 -4.20 -11.88
CA THR A 131 -3.08 -5.65 -11.65
C THR A 131 -2.20 -5.98 -10.44
N PRO A 132 -2.43 -7.11 -9.74
CA PRO A 132 -1.60 -7.52 -8.60
C PRO A 132 -0.11 -7.73 -8.90
N SER A 133 0.25 -7.90 -10.18
CA SER A 133 1.63 -8.02 -10.65
C SER A 133 2.39 -6.69 -10.73
N CYS A 134 1.68 -5.57 -10.66
CA CYS A 134 2.29 -4.26 -10.71
C CYS A 134 3.08 -3.97 -9.43
N PRO A 135 4.26 -3.34 -9.55
CA PRO A 135 4.94 -2.82 -8.39
C PRO A 135 4.10 -1.68 -7.82
N HIS A 136 3.86 -1.71 -6.52
CA HIS A 136 3.22 -0.64 -5.78
C HIS A 136 4.16 -0.17 -4.67
N GLU A 137 4.15 1.13 -4.34
CA GLU A 137 4.92 1.66 -3.20
C GLU A 137 4.18 1.29 -1.91
N SER A 138 4.23 0.00 -1.60
CA SER A 138 3.65 -0.53 -0.37
C SER A 138 4.42 -1.76 -0.07
N VAL A 139 5.23 -1.61 0.94
CA VAL A 139 5.47 -2.69 1.86
C VAL A 139 6.25 -3.86 1.27
N VAL A 140 7.56 -3.92 1.52
CA VAL A 140 8.23 -5.23 1.50
C VAL A 140 7.60 -6.04 2.62
N ARG A 141 6.53 -6.79 2.30
CA ARG A 141 5.99 -7.80 3.20
C ARG A 141 7.02 -8.91 3.20
N ASP A 142 7.85 -8.95 4.23
CA ASP A 142 8.54 -10.19 4.55
C ASP A 142 7.44 -11.23 4.79
N PRO A 143 7.31 -12.26 3.92
CA PRO A 143 6.24 -13.24 4.03
C PRO A 143 6.27 -14.01 5.35
N ASN A 144 7.37 -13.92 6.10
CA ASN A 144 7.52 -14.53 7.40
C ASN A 144 7.22 -13.58 8.55
N CYS A 145 7.17 -12.26 8.32
CA CYS A 145 6.94 -11.27 9.38
C CYS A 145 5.50 -10.77 9.39
N ALA A 146 4.79 -11.06 10.48
CA ALA A 146 3.44 -10.59 10.76
C ALA A 146 3.32 -10.22 12.24
N THR A 147 2.23 -9.58 12.60
CA THR A 147 1.90 -9.32 13.99
C THR A 147 1.49 -10.62 14.68
N VAL A 148 1.45 -10.62 16.01
CA VAL A 148 0.90 -11.75 16.79
C VAL A 148 -0.56 -12.07 16.44
N LEU A 149 -1.30 -11.10 15.89
CA LEU A 149 -2.68 -11.27 15.40
C LEU A 149 -2.75 -11.63 13.91
N GLY A 150 -1.61 -11.84 13.25
CA GLY A 150 -1.54 -12.22 11.85
C GLY A 150 -1.73 -11.07 10.85
N LYS A 151 -1.74 -9.81 11.31
CA LYS A 151 -1.72 -8.66 10.38
C LYS A 151 -0.36 -8.53 9.75
N ALA A 152 -0.32 -8.21 8.46
CA ALA A 152 0.94 -7.97 7.77
C ALA A 152 1.58 -6.67 8.28
N CYS A 153 2.86 -6.73 8.64
CA CYS A 153 3.65 -5.54 8.96
C CYS A 153 3.87 -4.66 7.73
N ILE A 154 3.94 -3.35 7.96
CA ILE A 154 4.22 -2.35 6.93
C ILE A 154 5.68 -1.86 6.96
N PHE A 155 6.54 -2.25 6.02
CA PHE A 155 7.92 -1.78 5.83
C PHE A 155 8.22 -1.20 4.43
N PRO A 156 8.89 -0.05 4.28
CA PRO A 156 9.37 0.79 5.36
C PRO A 156 8.23 1.58 6.00
N PHE A 157 8.40 1.86 7.30
CA PHE A 157 7.61 2.86 8.02
C PHE A 157 8.53 3.77 8.83
N THR A 158 8.10 4.99 9.06
CA THR A 158 8.84 5.98 9.84
C THR A 158 8.22 6.11 11.21
N ALA A 159 9.00 5.87 12.26
CA ALA A 159 8.63 6.06 13.66
C ALA A 159 9.66 6.93 14.37
N PHE A 160 9.18 7.95 15.07
CA PHE A 160 10.03 8.89 15.82
C PHE A 160 11.17 9.50 15.01
N GLY A 161 10.93 9.75 13.71
CA GLY A 161 11.91 10.36 12.81
C GLY A 161 12.86 9.38 12.11
N THR A 162 12.80 8.08 12.43
CA THR A 162 13.64 7.04 11.83
C THR A 162 12.81 6.09 10.98
N THR A 163 13.31 5.74 9.80
CA THR A 163 12.68 4.75 8.91
C THR A 163 13.16 3.34 9.24
N TYR A 164 12.23 2.42 9.46
CA TYR A 164 12.47 1.02 9.81
C TYR A 164 12.00 0.10 8.68
N ASN A 165 12.85 -0.87 8.35
CA ASN A 165 12.57 -1.93 7.37
C ASN A 165 12.31 -3.30 8.04
N SER A 166 12.20 -3.31 9.36
CA SER A 166 11.98 -4.47 10.21
C SER A 166 11.29 -4.01 11.50
N CYS A 167 10.93 -4.93 12.39
CA CYS A 167 10.34 -4.56 13.67
C CYS A 167 11.34 -3.74 14.49
N THR A 168 10.83 -2.85 15.33
CA THR A 168 11.64 -2.00 16.20
C THR A 168 11.11 -2.08 17.62
N LYS A 169 11.96 -1.79 18.60
CA LYS A 169 11.58 -1.69 20.01
C LYS A 169 11.45 -0.24 20.49
N VAL A 170 11.65 0.72 19.57
CA VAL A 170 11.69 2.15 19.91
C VAL A 170 10.40 2.55 20.64
N GLN A 171 10.58 3.15 21.82
CA GLN A 171 9.51 3.64 22.70
C GLN A 171 8.40 2.61 22.99
N ASN A 172 8.74 1.32 23.10
CA ASN A 172 7.74 0.27 23.37
C ASN A 172 8.22 -0.78 24.40
N ASN A 173 8.96 -0.36 25.44
CA ASN A 173 9.35 -1.23 26.57
C ASN A 173 9.98 -2.57 26.14
N ASP A 174 10.92 -2.53 25.18
CA ASP A 174 11.57 -3.72 24.59
C ASP A 174 10.67 -4.69 23.81
N ILE A 175 9.38 -4.39 23.66
CA ILE A 175 8.44 -5.18 22.86
C ILE A 175 8.60 -4.79 21.38
N PRO A 176 8.98 -5.74 20.49
CA PRO A 176 9.13 -5.44 19.08
C PRO A 176 7.78 -5.18 18.42
N TRP A 177 7.70 -4.13 17.63
CA TRP A 177 6.48 -3.73 16.93
C TRP A 177 6.77 -3.28 15.50
N CYS A 178 5.72 -3.32 14.67
CA CYS A 178 5.73 -2.82 13.30
C CYS A 178 4.46 -2.01 13.03
N ALA A 179 4.50 -1.11 12.04
CA ALA A 179 3.30 -0.41 11.59
C ALA A 179 2.32 -1.40 10.93
N THR A 180 1.03 -1.28 11.19
CA THR A 180 -0.04 -2.00 10.48
C THR A 180 -0.81 -1.08 9.53
N SER A 181 -0.63 0.24 9.67
CA SER A 181 -1.07 1.27 8.73
C SER A 181 -0.09 2.44 8.75
N VAL A 182 0.05 3.13 7.62
CA VAL A 182 0.91 4.32 7.48
C VAL A 182 0.17 5.45 6.79
N ASP A 183 0.59 6.68 7.04
CA ASP A 183 0.10 7.86 6.32
C ASP A 183 0.76 8.00 4.94
N SER A 184 0.41 9.06 4.21
CA SER A 184 0.98 9.36 2.87
C SER A 184 2.49 9.61 2.87
N ASN A 185 3.08 9.89 4.03
CA ASN A 185 4.52 10.10 4.24
C ASN A 185 5.20 8.86 4.85
N HIS A 186 4.52 7.70 4.84
CA HIS A 186 4.99 6.45 5.42
C HIS A 186 5.24 6.52 6.94
N ARG A 187 4.62 7.47 7.66
CA ARG A 187 4.67 7.50 9.13
C ARG A 187 3.68 6.50 9.68
N PHE A 188 4.05 5.77 10.73
CA PHE A 188 3.12 4.83 11.36
C PHE A 188 1.88 5.57 11.89
N VAL A 189 0.70 5.02 11.61
CA VAL A 189 -0.57 5.51 12.15
C VAL A 189 -1.08 4.52 13.19
N GLU A 190 -1.15 3.24 12.83
CA GLU A 190 -1.40 2.13 13.75
C GLU A 190 -0.20 1.18 13.78
N TYR A 191 -0.06 0.45 14.89
CA TYR A 191 1.01 -0.52 15.09
C TYR A 191 0.55 -1.69 15.94
N GLU A 192 1.25 -2.81 15.81
CA GLU A 192 1.03 -4.01 16.62
C GLU A 192 2.35 -4.73 16.93
N THR A 193 2.30 -5.60 17.94
CA THR A 193 3.41 -6.45 18.33
C THR A 193 3.77 -7.45 17.24
N CYS A 194 5.05 -7.49 16.88
CA CYS A 194 5.57 -8.46 15.93
C CYS A 194 5.58 -9.87 16.51
N ASN A 195 5.34 -10.86 15.65
CA ASN A 195 5.59 -12.25 15.99
C ASN A 195 7.10 -12.56 16.03
N SER A 196 7.45 -13.76 16.49
CA SER A 196 8.84 -14.20 16.64
C SER A 196 9.58 -14.50 15.33
N ALA A 197 8.89 -14.51 14.18
CA ALA A 197 9.51 -14.73 12.88
C ALA A 197 10.06 -13.44 12.25
N CYS A 198 9.70 -12.28 12.82
CA CYS A 198 10.19 -10.99 12.36
C CYS A 198 11.64 -10.69 12.78
N SER A 199 12.42 -10.11 11.87
CA SER A 199 13.69 -9.46 12.22
C SER A 199 13.44 -8.19 13.04
N ILE A 200 14.34 -7.87 13.96
CA ILE A 200 14.26 -6.70 14.85
C ILE A 200 15.48 -5.79 14.62
N ALA A 201 15.26 -4.48 14.48
CA ALA A 201 16.28 -3.43 14.34
C ALA A 201 16.80 -2.93 15.69
#